data_AF-A0AAP2KXQ9-F1
#
_entry.id   AF-A0AAP2KXQ9-F1
#
_cell.length_a   1.000
_cell.length_b   1.000
_cell.length_c   1.000
_cell.angle_alpha   90.00
_cell.angle_beta   90.00
_cell.angle_gamma   90.00
#
_symmetry.space_group_name_H-M   'P 1'
#
loop_
_entity.id
_entity.type
_entity.pdbx_description
1 polymer ?
#
loop_
_entity_poly.entity_id
_entity_poly.type
_entity_poly.pdbx_seq_one_letter_code
_entity_poly.pdbx_strand_id
1 'polypeptide(L)'
;MSNDDHAPLNNPANLDANPPPAGEADLSGDDYMVFAMQDRFHRFNLGLETILECLHHAEREGAVPRLPESWWLALNSRYALCFRNESG
;
A
#
# COMPACT_ATOMS: atom_id res chain seq x y z
N MET A 1 -16.13 27.97 7.56
CA MET A 1 -15.02 27.01 7.69
C MET A 1 -15.66 25.66 7.92
N SER A 2 -16.02 24.95 6.84
CA SER A 2 -16.54 23.59 6.95
C SER A 2 -15.35 22.67 7.15
N ASN A 3 -15.26 22.07 8.32
CA ASN A 3 -14.35 20.97 8.59
C ASN A 3 -14.91 19.79 7.79
N ASP A 4 -14.32 19.51 6.63
CA ASP A 4 -14.72 18.36 5.83
C ASP A 4 -14.37 17.09 6.62
N ASP A 5 -15.40 16.29 6.82
CA ASP A 5 -15.46 15.11 7.67
C ASP A 5 -14.56 14.01 7.06
N HIS A 6 -13.25 14.04 7.34
CA HIS A 6 -12.38 12.88 7.14
C HIS A 6 -12.70 11.81 8.19
N ALA A 7 -13.95 11.34 8.21
CA ALA A 7 -14.29 10.12 8.92
C ALA A 7 -13.37 9.02 8.37
N PRO A 8 -12.59 8.35 9.22
CA PRO A 8 -11.71 7.28 8.76
C PRO A 8 -12.56 6.24 8.03
N LEU A 9 -12.16 5.90 6.80
CA LEU A 9 -12.79 4.85 6.03
C LEU A 9 -12.82 3.60 6.90
N ASN A 10 -14.03 3.20 7.33
CA ASN A 10 -14.21 1.94 8.02
C ASN A 10 -14.05 0.85 6.95
N ASN A 11 -12.79 0.48 6.70
CA ASN A 11 -12.37 -0.63 5.86
C ASN A 11 -12.00 -1.80 6.79
N PRO A 12 -12.98 -2.48 7.42
CA PRO A 12 -12.68 -3.74 8.08
C PRO A 12 -12.30 -4.69 6.95
N ALA A 13 -11.00 -4.90 6.75
CA ALA A 13 -10.49 -5.99 5.94
C ALA A 13 -10.90 -7.29 6.65
N ASN A 14 -12.15 -7.72 6.43
CA ASN A 14 -12.58 -9.05 6.75
C ASN A 14 -11.87 -9.94 5.74
N LEU A 15 -11.05 -10.87 6.21
CA LEU A 15 -10.55 -11.95 5.36
C LEU A 15 -11.77 -12.77 4.98
N ASP A 16 -12.45 -12.37 3.91
CA ASP A 16 -13.52 -13.17 3.33
C ASP A 16 -12.92 -14.55 3.08
N ALA A 17 -13.48 -15.55 3.76
CA ALA A 17 -13.03 -16.94 3.68
C ALA A 17 -13.16 -17.52 2.25
N ASN A 18 -13.76 -16.76 1.35
CA ASN A 18 -13.86 -17.01 -0.07
C ASN A 18 -13.43 -15.74 -0.82
N PRO A 19 -12.12 -15.50 -1.00
CA PRO A 19 -11.67 -14.36 -1.78
C PRO A 19 -12.21 -14.49 -3.22
N PRO A 20 -12.55 -13.38 -3.88
CA PRO A 20 -12.86 -13.43 -5.31
C PRO A 20 -11.70 -14.12 -6.04
N PRO A 21 -11.99 -14.97 -7.04
CA PRO A 21 -10.94 -15.59 -7.83
C PRO A 21 -10.03 -14.50 -8.38
N ALA A 22 -8.71 -14.70 -8.33
CA ALA A 22 -7.69 -13.70 -8.64
C ALA A 22 -7.82 -13.01 -10.02
N GLY A 23 -8.73 -13.46 -10.89
CA GLY A 23 -9.08 -12.86 -12.18
C GLY A 23 -10.27 -11.88 -12.17
N GLU A 24 -10.99 -11.71 -11.05
CA GLU A 24 -12.16 -10.81 -10.94
C GLU A 24 -11.93 -9.60 -10.03
N ALA A 25 -10.75 -9.47 -9.43
CA ALA A 25 -10.36 -8.20 -8.82
C ALA A 25 -10.19 -7.18 -9.95
N ASP A 26 -11.24 -6.39 -10.18
CA ASP A 26 -11.21 -5.25 -11.09
C ASP A 26 -10.34 -4.15 -10.47
N LEU A 27 -9.04 -4.34 -10.58
CA LEU A 27 -8.01 -3.41 -10.14
C LEU A 27 -7.77 -2.31 -11.19
N SER A 28 -8.72 -2.10 -12.12
CA SER A 28 -8.66 -1.00 -13.09
C SER A 28 -9.12 0.34 -12.50
N GLY A 29 -9.77 0.31 -11.32
CA GLY A 29 -10.17 1.48 -10.52
C GLY A 29 -9.34 1.67 -9.23
N ASP A 30 -8.16 1.06 -9.15
CA ASP A 30 -7.26 1.03 -7.98
C ASP A 30 -6.56 2.39 -7.73
N ASP A 31 -7.17 3.50 -8.16
CA ASP A 31 -6.58 4.84 -8.11
C ASP A 31 -6.21 5.28 -6.68
N TYR A 32 -6.74 4.64 -5.62
CA TYR A 32 -6.33 4.91 -4.24
C TYR A 32 -6.56 3.69 -3.32
N MET A 33 -5.65 2.71 -3.32
CA MET A 33 -5.68 1.63 -2.31
C MET A 33 -5.15 2.15 -0.97
N VAL A 34 -6.05 2.24 0.02
CA VAL A 34 -5.78 2.79 1.36
C VAL A 34 -5.96 1.73 2.44
N PHE A 35 -4.96 1.62 3.30
CA PHE A 35 -4.89 0.66 4.40
C PHE A 35 -5.13 1.38 5.72
N ALA A 36 -6.13 0.94 6.47
CA ALA A 36 -6.35 1.40 7.84
C ALA A 36 -5.44 0.61 8.79
N MET A 37 -4.53 1.31 9.47
CA MET A 37 -3.55 0.77 10.41
C MET A 37 -3.90 1.18 11.84
N GLN A 38 -3.72 0.28 12.80
CA GLN A 38 -3.97 0.56 14.21
C GLN A 38 -2.93 -0.12 15.11
N ASP A 39 -2.36 0.65 16.03
CA ASP A 39 -1.62 0.15 17.19
C ASP A 39 -2.43 0.34 18.49
N ARG A 40 -1.81 0.14 19.66
CA ARG A 40 -2.50 0.26 20.96
C ARG A 40 -2.99 1.68 21.29
N PHE A 41 -2.44 2.70 20.63
CA PHE A 41 -2.62 4.12 20.94
C PHE A 41 -2.97 4.99 19.72
N HIS A 42 -2.70 4.53 18.50
CA HIS A 42 -2.87 5.30 17.26
C HIS A 42 -3.64 4.52 16.20
N ARG A 43 -4.45 5.25 15.43
CA ARG A 43 -5.11 4.77 14.22
C ARG A 43 -4.78 5.75 13.09
N PHE A 44 -4.29 5.24 11.97
CA PHE A 44 -3.92 6.05 10.83
C PHE A 44 -4.12 5.28 9.54
N ASN A 45 -4.12 5.99 8.41
CA ASN A 45 -4.28 5.39 7.09
C ASN A 45 -2.97 5.51 6.30
N LEU A 46 -2.63 4.48 5.53
CA LEU A 46 -1.50 4.48 4.61
C LEU A 46 -1.96 4.20 3.19
N GLY A 47 -1.42 4.93 2.22
CA GLY A 47 -1.55 4.56 0.82
C GLY A 47 -0.64 3.39 0.46
N LEU A 48 -1.00 2.66 -0.59
CA LEU A 48 -0.15 1.60 -1.15
C LEU A 48 1.27 2.10 -1.48
N GLU A 49 1.41 3.29 -2.04
CA GLU A 49 2.71 3.90 -2.34
C GLU A 49 3.60 3.97 -1.09
N THR A 50 3.08 4.49 0.02
CA THR A 50 3.83 4.59 1.28
C THR A 50 4.26 3.22 1.81
N ILE A 51 3.41 2.20 1.68
CA ILE A 51 3.76 0.83 2.07
C ILE A 51 4.88 0.28 1.18
N LEU A 52 4.82 0.53 -0.13
CA LEU A 52 5.84 0.06 -1.07
C LEU A 52 7.18 0.78 -0.87
N GLU A 53 7.16 2.08 -0.55
CA GLU A 53 8.36 2.82 -0.14
C GLU A 53 8.96 2.25 1.14
N CYS A 54 8.12 1.99 2.16
CA CYS A 54 8.58 1.37 3.40
C CYS A 54 9.19 -0.02 3.15
N LEU A 55 8.57 -0.83 2.29
CA LEU A 55 9.08 -2.15 1.92
C LEU A 55 10.42 -2.05 1.18
N HIS A 56 10.55 -1.10 0.25
CA HIS A 56 11.78 -0.87 -0.48
C HIS A 56 12.92 -0.42 0.44
N HIS A 57 12.62 0.44 1.42
CA HIS A 57 13.59 0.84 2.44
C HIS A 57 13.97 -0.33 3.36
N ALA A 58 12.99 -1.10 3.83
CA ALA A 58 13.23 -2.28 4.66
C ALA A 58 14.12 -3.33 3.95
N GLU A 59 13.98 -3.49 2.63
CA GLU A 59 14.85 -4.36 1.83
C GLU A 59 16.29 -3.83 1.80
N ARG A 60 16.47 -2.51 1.59
CA ARG A 60 17.79 -1.86 1.57
C ARG A 60 18.51 -1.95 2.92
N GLU A 61 17.78 -1.80 4.02
CA GLU A 61 18.29 -1.92 5.40
C GLU A 61 18.50 -3.38 5.84
N GLY A 62 18.06 -4.36 5.04
CA GLY A 62 18.15 -5.78 5.38
C GLY A 62 17.17 -6.26 6.44
N ALA A 63 16.14 -5.45 6.76
CA ALA A 63 15.06 -5.82 7.66
C ALA A 63 14.10 -6.87 7.03
N VAL A 64 14.04 -6.91 5.69
CA VAL A 64 13.37 -7.98 4.94
C VAL A 64 14.34 -8.63 3.94
N PRO A 65 14.07 -9.88 3.51
CA PRO A 65 14.85 -10.52 2.44
C PRO A 65 14.78 -9.73 1.13
N ARG A 66 15.81 -9.88 0.30
CA ARG A 66 15.82 -9.28 -1.04
C ARG A 66 14.69 -9.84 -1.90
N LEU A 67 13.94 -8.94 -2.52
CA LEU A 67 12.85 -9.28 -3.41
C LEU A 67 13.37 -9.34 -4.86
N PRO A 68 12.75 -10.14 -5.74
CA PRO A 68 13.14 -10.20 -7.14
C PRO A 68 12.98 -8.83 -7.82
N GLU A 69 13.98 -8.40 -8.59
CA GLU A 69 13.91 -7.13 -9.35
C GLU A 69 12.71 -7.10 -10.32
N SER A 70 12.35 -8.24 -10.90
CA SER A 70 11.18 -8.38 -11.77
C SER A 70 9.86 -8.05 -11.06
N TRP A 71 9.78 -8.26 -9.75
CA TRP A 71 8.61 -7.91 -8.96
C TRP A 71 8.46 -6.39 -8.82
N TRP A 72 9.56 -5.70 -8.49
CA TRP A 72 9.60 -4.24 -8.46
C TRP A 72 9.31 -3.61 -9.83
N LEU A 73 9.83 -4.21 -10.92
CA LEU A 73 9.56 -3.76 -12.28
C LEU A 73 8.07 -3.88 -12.66
N ALA A 74 7.44 -5.00 -12.29
CA ALA A 74 6.01 -5.21 -12.52
C ALA A 74 5.16 -4.20 -11.75
N LEU A 75 5.51 -3.92 -10.50
CA LEU A 75 4.84 -2.91 -9.69
C LEU A 75 5.03 -1.49 -10.22
N ASN A 76 6.25 -1.14 -10.64
CA ASN A 76 6.52 0.17 -11.23
C ASN A 76 5.70 0.40 -12.51
N SER A 77 5.57 -0.64 -13.34
CA SER A 77 4.75 -0.59 -14.55
C SER A 77 3.26 -0.44 -14.26
N ARG A 78 2.81 -0.95 -13.10
CA ARG A 78 1.39 -0.99 -12.71
C ARG A 78 0.94 0.25 -11.92
N TYR A 79 1.79 0.75 -11.04
CA TYR A 79 1.46 1.83 -10.10
C TYR A 79 2.30 3.10 -10.32
N ALA A 80 3.10 3.16 -11.38
CA ALA A 80 3.95 4.30 -11.72
C ALA A 80 4.82 4.79 -10.54
N LEU A 81 5.40 3.83 -9.79
CA LEU A 81 6.15 4.11 -8.56
C LEU A 81 7.37 5.00 -8.83
N CYS A 82 7.31 6.25 -8.40
CA CYS A 82 8.48 7.11 -8.34
C CYS A 82 9.15 6.94 -6.98
N PHE A 83 10.00 5.91 -6.81
CA PHE A 83 10.86 5.87 -5.63
C PHE A 83 11.74 7.11 -5.66
N ARG A 84 11.45 8.09 -4.80
CA ARG A 84 12.26 9.30 -4.69
C ARG A 84 13.63 8.86 -4.20
N ASN A 85 14.56 8.72 -5.14
CA ASN A 85 15.97 8.57 -4.83
C ASN A 85 16.39 9.88 -4.17
N GLU A 86 16.39 9.89 -2.85
CA GLU A 86 17.00 10.93 -2.04
C GLU A 86 18.51 10.83 -2.30
N SER A 87 18.93 11.44 -3.41
CA SER A 87 20.32 11.72 -3.72
C SER A 87 20.72 12.81 -2.75
N GLY A 88 21.68 12.48 -1.87
CA GLY A 88 22.09 13.31 -0.73
C GLY A 88 22.67 14.67 -1.09
#